data_AF-A0A844B8P0-F1
#
_entry.id   AF-A0A844B8P0-F1
#
_cell.length_a   1.000
_cell.length_b   1.000
_cell.length_c   1.000
_cell.angle_alpha   90.00
_cell.angle_beta   90.00
_cell.angle_gamma   90.00
#
_symmetry.space_group_name_H-M   'P 1'
#
loop_
_entity.id
_entity.type
_entity.pdbx_description
1 polymer ?
#
loop_
_entity_poly.entity_id
_entity_poly.type
_entity_poly.pdbx_seq_one_letter_code
_entity_poly.pdbx_strand_id
1 'polypeptide(L)'
;MKKTIVILIVALLAAIALVLALNLRGEDAIGEAAGAQAASAETVALGGYLIRAGNCMTCHTERGGLPFAGGRAIETPFGTVFASNLTPHPTAGIGSWNADHFWRALHNGRSKDGRLLYPAFPYPNYTVVSRTDSDAMFAYLRTVAPVARASEPHRLRWPYSTQVALAVWRAMFFSPGTHEPDSSKSAQFNRGAYLVRGLGHCSACHTQRNAFGANSDMMDLSGGLIPMQNWYAPSLTSPAEAGVADWDTAHIAKLLKTGVAPRGTVLGPMAEVVLQSTQYLSASDLDAMAVYLKALPQHALQPGAQRAMSGDMARRGARLYEQHCVQCHGAQGQGVANAYPALAGNRAVNLATTANLVQVVLHGGFAPATQGNPRPFGMPPFATSLTDADIAAVISHIRSSWGNNAGAVGEFDVTQQRSNTLQ
;
A
#
# COMPACT_ATOMS: atom_id res chain seq x y z
N MET A 1 52.23 5.08 1.14
CA MET A 1 51.57 4.22 0.12
C MET A 1 51.20 2.84 0.68
N LYS A 2 52.14 1.97 1.09
CA LYS A 2 51.82 0.62 1.62
C LYS A 2 50.87 0.64 2.84
N LYS A 3 51.10 1.51 3.83
CA LYS A 3 50.23 1.65 5.02
C LYS A 3 48.80 2.08 4.64
N THR A 4 48.66 3.03 3.72
CA THR A 4 47.35 3.53 3.24
C THR A 4 46.56 2.43 2.54
N ILE A 5 47.21 1.63 1.68
CA ILE A 5 46.57 0.51 0.97
C ILE A 5 46.08 -0.55 1.98
N VAL A 6 46.91 -0.91 2.96
CA VAL A 6 46.52 -1.86 4.02
C VAL A 6 45.32 -1.35 4.81
N ILE A 7 45.29 -0.08 5.19
CA ILE A 7 44.15 0.52 5.91
C ILE A 7 42.87 0.44 5.08
N LEU A 8 42.93 0.76 3.79
CA LEU A 8 41.76 0.69 2.90
C LEU A 8 41.24 -0.74 2.73
N ILE A 9 42.14 -1.73 2.61
CA ILE A 9 41.76 -3.14 2.51
C ILE A 9 41.09 -3.60 3.81
N VAL A 10 41.66 -3.27 4.97
CA VAL A 10 41.08 -3.62 6.27
C VAL A 10 39.71 -2.98 6.46
N ALA A 11 39.56 -1.71 6.09
CA ALA A 11 38.28 -1.01 6.15
C ALA A 11 37.23 -1.65 5.23
N LEU A 12 37.62 -2.04 4.01
CA LEU A 12 36.74 -2.73 3.07
C LEU A 12 36.30 -4.10 3.60
N LEU A 13 37.22 -4.90 4.13
CA LEU A 13 36.90 -6.20 4.72
C LEU A 13 35.98 -6.06 5.94
N ALA A 14 36.22 -5.06 6.78
CA ALA A 14 35.35 -4.75 7.91
C ALA A 14 33.93 -4.35 7.46
N ALA A 15 33.82 -3.53 6.42
CA ALA A 15 32.53 -3.15 5.84
C ALA A 15 31.79 -4.36 5.24
N ILE A 16 32.49 -5.24 4.53
CA ILE A 16 31.91 -6.49 3.99
C ILE A 16 31.43 -7.39 5.13
N ALA A 17 32.24 -7.59 6.17
CA ALA A 17 31.87 -8.39 7.33
C ALA A 17 30.65 -7.81 8.05
N LEU A 18 30.56 -6.49 8.18
CA LEU A 18 29.40 -5.81 8.77
C LEU A 18 28.13 -6.03 7.93
N VAL A 19 28.20 -5.86 6.61
CA VAL A 19 27.06 -6.11 5.71
C VAL A 19 26.61 -7.57 5.82
N LEU A 20 27.53 -8.52 5.83
CA LEU A 20 27.21 -9.95 6.00
C LEU A 20 26.53 -10.21 7.36
N ALA A 21 27.10 -9.69 8.45
CA ALA A 21 26.54 -9.85 9.79
C ALA A 21 25.13 -9.27 9.92
N LEU A 22 24.89 -8.06 9.37
CA LEU A 22 23.56 -7.43 9.37
C LEU A 22 22.54 -8.21 8.52
N ASN A 23 22.99 -8.86 7.45
CA ASN A 23 22.12 -9.66 6.60
C ASN A 23 21.72 -10.99 7.24
N LEU A 24 22.52 -11.54 8.15
CA LEU A 24 22.24 -12.81 8.87
C LEU A 24 21.56 -12.60 10.23
N ARG A 25 21.37 -11.35 10.66
CA ARG A 25 20.72 -11.03 11.95
C ARG A 25 19.30 -11.60 12.01
N GLY A 26 19.00 -12.28 13.11
CA GLY A 26 17.65 -12.77 13.42
C GLY A 26 17.17 -13.91 12.53
N GLU A 27 18.07 -14.66 11.88
CA GLU A 27 17.71 -15.86 11.13
C GLU A 27 17.79 -17.10 12.02
N ASP A 28 16.67 -17.81 12.12
CA ASP A 28 16.59 -19.11 12.78
C ASP A 28 17.22 -20.21 11.90
N ALA A 29 17.68 -21.28 12.54
CA ALA A 29 18.10 -22.48 11.82
C ALA A 29 16.92 -23.07 11.05
N ILE A 30 17.16 -23.47 9.80
CA ILE A 30 16.17 -24.20 9.00
C ILE A 30 16.19 -25.65 9.43
N GLY A 31 15.10 -26.12 10.02
CA GLY A 31 14.92 -27.53 10.34
C GLY A 31 14.73 -28.39 9.09
N GLU A 32 15.02 -29.68 9.20
CA GLU A 32 14.57 -30.64 8.21
C GLU A 32 13.05 -30.63 8.11
N ALA A 33 12.50 -30.95 6.94
CA ALA A 33 11.07 -31.14 6.79
C ALA A 33 10.64 -32.34 7.63
N ALA A 34 10.27 -32.11 8.90
CA ALA A 34 9.63 -33.12 9.72
C ALA A 34 8.40 -33.63 8.95
N GLY A 35 8.17 -34.95 8.97
CA GLY A 35 7.01 -35.56 8.33
C GLY A 35 5.75 -34.83 8.75
N ALA A 36 5.18 -34.04 7.83
CA ALA A 36 4.16 -33.07 8.18
C ALA A 36 2.89 -33.81 8.60
N GLN A 37 2.55 -33.79 9.89
CA GLN A 37 1.17 -33.98 10.30
C GLN A 37 0.32 -32.96 9.51
N ALA A 38 -0.78 -33.43 8.93
CA ALA A 38 -1.72 -32.52 8.28
C ALA A 38 -2.19 -31.49 9.32
N ALA A 39 -2.09 -30.20 8.96
CA ALA A 39 -2.59 -29.13 9.81
C ALA A 39 -4.09 -29.31 10.05
N SER A 40 -4.57 -28.91 11.23
CA SER A 40 -5.99 -29.01 11.53
C SER A 40 -6.82 -28.09 10.62
N ALA A 41 -8.11 -28.37 10.48
CA ALA A 41 -9.02 -27.54 9.70
C ALA A 41 -9.07 -26.10 10.23
N GLU A 42 -8.97 -25.92 11.55
CA GLU A 42 -8.92 -24.62 12.21
C GLU A 42 -7.65 -23.85 11.83
N THR A 43 -6.48 -24.50 11.82
CA THR A 43 -5.21 -23.88 11.39
C THR A 43 -5.28 -23.46 9.93
N VAL A 44 -5.82 -24.30 9.05
CA VAL A 44 -5.99 -23.96 7.62
C VAL A 44 -6.97 -22.80 7.44
N ALA A 45 -8.08 -22.78 8.18
CA ALA A 45 -9.05 -21.69 8.14
C ALA A 45 -8.45 -20.35 8.62
N LEU A 46 -7.69 -20.39 9.72
CA LEU A 46 -6.92 -19.23 10.21
C LEU A 46 -5.91 -18.75 9.16
N GLY A 47 -5.17 -19.67 8.55
CA GLY A 47 -4.25 -19.35 7.46
C GLY A 47 -4.92 -18.64 6.29
N GLY A 48 -6.07 -19.13 5.86
CA GLY A 48 -6.86 -18.50 4.79
C GLY A 48 -7.34 -17.10 5.17
N TYR A 49 -7.74 -16.90 6.42
CA TYR A 49 -8.09 -15.58 6.95
C TYR A 49 -6.90 -14.61 6.91
N LEU A 50 -5.72 -15.04 7.38
CA LEU A 50 -4.52 -14.22 7.43
C LEU A 50 -3.93 -13.93 6.03
N ILE A 51 -4.02 -14.88 5.10
CA ILE A 51 -3.65 -14.66 3.69
C ILE A 51 -4.52 -13.59 3.03
N ARG A 52 -5.82 -13.52 3.37
CA ARG A 52 -6.70 -12.42 2.95
C ARG A 52 -6.32 -11.11 3.64
N ALA A 53 -6.10 -11.12 4.95
CA ALA A 53 -5.63 -9.96 5.69
C ALA A 53 -4.35 -9.36 5.09
N GLY A 54 -3.40 -10.23 4.75
CA GLY A 54 -2.12 -9.91 4.11
C GLY A 54 -2.20 -9.46 2.66
N ASN A 55 -3.41 -9.47 2.06
CA ASN A 55 -3.67 -9.14 0.66
C ASN A 55 -2.81 -9.93 -0.34
N CYS A 56 -2.38 -11.15 0.01
CA CYS A 56 -1.35 -11.86 -0.75
C CYS A 56 -1.81 -12.18 -2.18
N MET A 57 -3.10 -12.50 -2.35
CA MET A 57 -3.68 -12.87 -3.65
C MET A 57 -3.61 -11.73 -4.66
N THR A 58 -3.70 -10.47 -4.24
CA THR A 58 -3.63 -9.30 -5.12
C THR A 58 -2.29 -9.21 -5.83
N CYS A 59 -1.19 -9.46 -5.11
CA CYS A 59 0.15 -9.46 -5.71
C CYS A 59 0.44 -10.79 -6.42
N HIS A 60 0.09 -11.92 -5.81
CA HIS A 60 0.46 -13.24 -6.32
C HIS A 60 -0.54 -13.82 -7.33
N THR A 61 -1.34 -12.98 -7.99
CA THR A 61 -2.24 -13.37 -9.08
C THR A 61 -2.20 -12.31 -10.16
N GLU A 62 -1.82 -12.70 -11.38
CA GLU A 62 -1.94 -11.84 -12.55
C GLU A 62 -3.41 -11.56 -12.87
N ARG A 63 -3.72 -10.41 -13.50
CA ARG A 63 -5.10 -10.10 -13.93
C ARG A 63 -5.61 -11.19 -14.89
N GLY A 64 -6.73 -11.81 -14.55
CA GLY A 64 -7.30 -12.94 -15.29
C GLY A 64 -6.56 -14.27 -15.11
N GLY A 65 -5.53 -14.32 -14.26
CA GLY A 65 -4.74 -15.51 -13.98
C GLY A 65 -5.34 -16.41 -12.90
N LEU A 66 -4.69 -17.57 -12.69
CA LEU A 66 -5.07 -18.52 -11.64
C LEU A 66 -4.63 -18.01 -10.25
N PRO A 67 -5.46 -18.17 -9.20
CA PRO A 67 -5.15 -17.69 -7.86
C PRO A 67 -3.77 -18.17 -7.37
N PHE A 68 -2.99 -17.24 -6.81
CA PHE A 68 -1.67 -17.50 -6.22
C PHE A 68 -0.58 -17.99 -7.20
N ALA A 69 -0.85 -18.08 -8.50
CA ALA A 69 0.09 -18.57 -9.49
C ALA A 69 1.22 -17.58 -9.84
N GLY A 70 1.22 -16.38 -9.24
CA GLY A 70 2.20 -15.33 -9.50
C GLY A 70 2.01 -14.63 -10.84
N GLY A 71 3.07 -13.96 -11.29
CA GLY A 71 3.16 -13.35 -12.62
C GLY A 71 2.72 -11.89 -12.70
N ARG A 72 2.10 -11.32 -11.67
CA ARG A 72 1.77 -9.88 -11.66
C ARG A 72 3.06 -9.06 -11.72
N ALA A 73 3.15 -8.18 -12.71
CA ALA A 73 4.18 -7.15 -12.80
C ALA A 73 3.89 -6.03 -11.79
N ILE A 74 4.92 -5.66 -11.02
CA ILE A 74 4.91 -4.55 -10.07
C ILE A 74 6.00 -3.59 -10.55
N GLU A 75 5.56 -2.48 -11.12
CA GLU A 75 6.46 -1.45 -11.59
C GLU A 75 7.01 -0.63 -10.44
N THR A 76 8.31 -0.35 -10.50
CA THR A 76 9.00 0.50 -9.53
C THR A 76 9.92 1.48 -10.25
N PRO A 77 10.37 2.55 -9.59
CA PRO A 77 11.42 3.42 -10.11
C PRO A 77 12.75 2.72 -10.36
N PHE A 78 12.91 1.44 -10.02
CA PHE A 78 14.13 0.65 -10.22
C PHE A 78 13.99 -0.42 -11.32
N GLY A 79 12.82 -0.50 -11.96
CA GLY A 79 12.42 -1.52 -12.92
C GLY A 79 11.23 -2.35 -12.43
N THR A 80 10.97 -3.48 -13.06
CA THR A 80 9.77 -4.31 -12.77
C THR A 80 10.14 -5.51 -11.91
N VAL A 81 9.43 -5.66 -10.79
CA VAL A 81 9.44 -6.88 -9.97
C VAL A 81 8.24 -7.73 -10.36
N PHE A 82 8.40 -9.05 -10.41
CA PHE A 82 7.31 -9.98 -10.72
C PHE A 82 6.97 -10.81 -9.49
N ALA A 83 5.68 -10.94 -9.18
CA ALA A 83 5.24 -11.76 -8.07
C ALA A 83 5.50 -13.25 -8.34
N SER A 84 5.98 -13.96 -7.33
CA SER A 84 6.25 -15.40 -7.40
C SER A 84 4.97 -16.25 -7.33
N ASN A 85 5.07 -17.51 -7.74
CA ASN A 85 4.01 -18.50 -7.58
C ASN A 85 4.02 -19.06 -6.14
N LEU A 86 2.93 -18.87 -5.39
CA LEU A 86 2.76 -19.36 -4.02
C LEU A 86 1.98 -20.68 -3.92
N THR A 87 1.59 -21.28 -5.04
CA THR A 87 0.90 -22.57 -5.04
C THR A 87 1.84 -23.70 -4.59
N PRO A 88 1.33 -24.85 -4.11
CA PRO A 88 2.17 -25.95 -3.64
C PRO A 88 2.77 -26.78 -4.79
N HIS A 89 2.83 -26.24 -6.01
CA HIS A 89 3.47 -26.94 -7.13
C HIS A 89 4.96 -27.22 -6.80
N PRO A 90 5.47 -28.45 -7.01
CA PRO A 90 6.76 -28.91 -6.46
C PRO A 90 7.97 -28.11 -6.94
N THR A 91 7.99 -27.71 -8.22
CA THR A 91 9.12 -27.00 -8.85
C THR A 91 8.81 -25.55 -9.18
N ALA A 92 7.61 -25.28 -9.71
CA ALA A 92 7.18 -23.95 -10.11
C ALA A 92 6.72 -23.02 -8.97
N GLY A 93 6.27 -23.58 -7.84
CA GLY A 93 5.76 -22.84 -6.67
C GLY A 93 6.52 -23.17 -5.37
N ILE A 94 5.86 -23.03 -4.23
CA ILE A 94 6.44 -23.30 -2.91
C ILE A 94 6.30 -24.76 -2.47
N GLY A 95 6.05 -25.68 -3.41
CA GLY A 95 5.79 -27.10 -3.12
C GLY A 95 6.93 -27.81 -2.40
N SER A 96 8.18 -27.40 -2.62
CA SER A 96 9.36 -27.94 -1.94
C SER A 96 9.76 -27.19 -0.68
N TRP A 97 9.04 -26.13 -0.29
CA TRP A 97 9.33 -25.35 0.92
C TRP A 97 8.78 -26.08 2.15
N ASN A 98 9.34 -25.78 3.32
CA ASN A 98 8.78 -26.14 4.63
C ASN A 98 8.39 -24.86 5.38
N ALA A 99 7.81 -25.02 6.58
CA ALA A 99 7.36 -23.89 7.40
C ALA A 99 8.50 -22.91 7.73
N ASP A 100 9.71 -23.39 8.03
CA ASP A 100 10.86 -22.53 8.33
C ASP A 100 11.31 -21.70 7.12
N HIS A 101 11.26 -22.25 5.91
CA HIS A 101 11.54 -21.48 4.69
C HIS A 101 10.51 -20.36 4.47
N PHE A 102 9.23 -20.65 4.73
CA PHE A 102 8.16 -19.66 4.60
C PHE A 102 8.28 -18.56 5.67
N TRP A 103 8.53 -18.96 6.92
CA TRP A 103 8.85 -18.06 8.03
C TRP A 103 10.03 -17.16 7.68
N ARG A 104 11.17 -17.70 7.23
CA ARG A 104 12.35 -16.92 6.87
C ARG A 104 12.08 -15.94 5.72
N ALA A 105 11.23 -16.30 4.75
CA ALA A 105 10.85 -15.39 3.70
C ALA A 105 10.06 -14.21 4.25
N LEU A 106 9.00 -14.45 5.03
CA LEU A 106 8.20 -13.38 5.64
C LEU A 106 9.00 -12.55 6.65
N HIS A 107 9.79 -13.22 7.50
CA HIS A 107 10.43 -12.61 8.66
C HIS A 107 11.74 -11.91 8.33
N ASN A 108 12.53 -12.46 7.39
CA ASN A 108 13.88 -11.96 7.09
C ASN A 108 14.06 -11.51 5.63
N GLY A 109 13.05 -11.71 4.77
CA GLY A 109 13.14 -11.39 3.35
C GLY A 109 14.12 -12.29 2.61
N ARG A 110 14.22 -13.58 2.97
CA ARG A 110 15.15 -14.53 2.34
C ARG A 110 14.43 -15.78 1.83
N SER A 111 14.66 -16.08 0.56
CA SER A 111 14.13 -17.24 -0.14
C SER A 111 14.69 -18.57 0.39
N LYS A 112 14.08 -19.69 0.00
CA LYS A 112 14.55 -21.05 0.31
C LYS A 112 16.02 -21.27 -0.08
N ASP A 113 16.41 -20.81 -1.27
CA ASP A 113 17.78 -20.90 -1.83
C ASP A 113 18.79 -19.94 -1.17
N GLY A 114 18.38 -19.18 -0.16
CA GLY A 114 19.23 -18.22 0.55
C GLY A 114 19.32 -16.86 -0.12
N ARG A 115 18.71 -16.67 -1.30
CA ARG A 115 18.68 -15.39 -2.01
C ARG A 115 17.84 -14.35 -1.26
N LEU A 116 18.32 -13.11 -1.21
CA LEU A 116 17.56 -11.98 -0.68
C LEU A 116 16.39 -11.65 -1.62
N LEU A 117 15.24 -11.40 -1.00
CA LEU A 117 14.01 -11.00 -1.66
C LEU A 117 13.93 -9.47 -1.74
N TYR A 118 13.35 -8.96 -2.82
CA TYR A 118 13.17 -7.53 -3.00
C TYR A 118 12.07 -7.01 -2.07
N PRO A 119 12.22 -5.82 -1.47
CA PRO A 119 11.29 -5.24 -0.50
C PRO A 119 9.92 -4.83 -1.09
N ALA A 120 9.72 -5.03 -2.40
CA ALA A 120 8.39 -5.03 -3.01
C ALA A 120 7.51 -6.17 -2.45
N PHE A 121 8.13 -7.28 -2.03
CA PHE A 121 7.54 -8.19 -1.05
C PHE A 121 7.70 -7.52 0.33
N PRO A 122 6.62 -7.13 1.01
CA PRO A 122 6.69 -6.26 2.18
C PRO A 122 7.11 -7.02 3.45
N TYR A 123 8.19 -7.81 3.36
CA TYR A 123 8.85 -8.43 4.50
C TYR A 123 9.32 -7.44 5.57
N PRO A 124 9.65 -6.15 5.25
CA PRO A 124 9.87 -5.16 6.31
C PRO A 124 8.65 -5.00 7.22
N ASN A 125 7.43 -5.15 6.70
CA ASN A 125 6.22 -5.14 7.50
C ASN A 125 5.92 -6.52 8.10
N TYR A 126 6.04 -7.58 7.31
CA TYR A 126 5.70 -8.93 7.75
C TYR A 126 6.63 -9.51 8.81
N THR A 127 7.78 -8.90 9.07
CA THR A 127 8.68 -9.32 10.15
C THR A 127 7.96 -9.43 11.49
N VAL A 128 6.96 -8.58 11.78
CA VAL A 128 6.24 -8.64 13.05
C VAL A 128 5.20 -9.76 13.15
N VAL A 129 4.91 -10.47 12.05
CA VAL A 129 3.96 -11.59 12.04
C VAL A 129 4.47 -12.70 12.95
N SER A 130 3.58 -13.28 13.76
CA SER A 130 3.97 -14.34 14.68
C SER A 130 4.31 -15.64 13.93
N ARG A 131 5.16 -16.48 14.54
CA ARG A 131 5.50 -17.79 13.98
C ARG A 131 4.25 -18.66 13.74
N THR A 132 3.35 -18.69 14.71
CA THR A 132 2.07 -19.41 14.62
C THR A 132 1.22 -18.95 13.42
N ASP A 133 1.12 -17.65 13.21
CA ASP A 133 0.37 -17.07 12.09
C ASP A 133 1.02 -17.40 10.74
N SER A 134 2.36 -17.32 10.66
CA SER A 134 3.13 -17.73 9.48
C SER A 134 2.91 -19.21 9.14
N ASP A 135 2.94 -20.09 10.14
CA ASP A 135 2.75 -21.53 9.93
C ASP A 135 1.31 -21.84 9.48
N ALA A 136 0.32 -21.14 10.03
CA ALA A 136 -1.07 -21.23 9.59
C ALA A 136 -1.24 -20.76 8.13
N MET A 137 -0.65 -19.61 7.76
CA MET A 137 -0.64 -19.10 6.39
C MET A 137 -0.01 -20.11 5.41
N PHE A 138 1.13 -20.70 5.79
CA PHE A 138 1.78 -21.73 5.00
C PHE A 138 0.88 -22.95 4.84
N ALA A 139 0.28 -23.44 5.93
CA ALA A 139 -0.65 -24.56 5.90
C ALA A 139 -1.83 -24.33 4.94
N TYR A 140 -2.41 -23.13 4.92
CA TYR A 140 -3.44 -22.78 3.95
C TYR A 140 -2.93 -22.83 2.50
N LEU A 141 -1.77 -22.24 2.22
CA LEU A 141 -1.18 -22.26 0.87
C LEU A 141 -0.90 -23.69 0.38
N ARG A 142 -0.63 -24.65 1.28
CA ARG A 142 -0.51 -26.07 0.95
C ARG A 142 -1.80 -26.72 0.44
N THR A 143 -2.96 -26.10 0.68
CA THR A 143 -4.27 -26.61 0.24
C THR A 143 -4.73 -26.01 -1.09
N VAL A 144 -4.06 -24.96 -1.58
CA VAL A 144 -4.40 -24.31 -2.84
C VAL A 144 -4.08 -25.24 -4.02
N ALA A 145 -4.86 -25.16 -5.10
CA ALA A 145 -4.59 -25.92 -6.32
C ALA A 145 -3.18 -25.62 -6.87
N PRO A 146 -2.34 -26.64 -7.12
CA PRO A 146 -1.01 -26.44 -7.67
C PRO A 146 -1.09 -25.94 -9.11
N VAL A 147 -0.29 -24.92 -9.45
CA VAL A 147 -0.21 -24.38 -10.81
C VAL A 147 1.22 -24.46 -11.31
N ALA A 148 1.41 -25.09 -12.47
CA ALA A 148 2.70 -25.31 -13.12
C ALA A 148 3.22 -24.05 -13.85
N ARG A 149 3.16 -22.87 -13.22
CA ARG A 149 3.65 -21.61 -13.77
C ARG A 149 4.97 -21.22 -13.10
N ALA A 150 6.06 -21.22 -13.86
CA ALA A 150 7.34 -20.74 -13.35
C ALA A 150 7.28 -19.24 -13.02
N SER A 151 7.95 -18.82 -11.96
CA SER A 151 8.07 -17.40 -11.62
C SER A 151 8.97 -16.68 -12.63
N GLU A 152 8.57 -15.51 -13.09
CA GLU A 152 9.34 -14.71 -14.03
C GLU A 152 10.51 -14.00 -13.34
N PRO A 153 11.72 -13.96 -13.95
CA PRO A 153 12.83 -13.15 -13.45
C PRO A 153 12.48 -11.66 -13.45
N HIS A 154 12.95 -10.93 -12.43
CA HIS A 154 12.73 -9.47 -12.37
C HIS A 154 13.48 -8.74 -13.48
N ARG A 155 12.87 -7.67 -14.01
CA ARG A 155 13.46 -6.76 -14.99
C ARG A 155 13.90 -5.48 -14.31
N LEU A 156 14.84 -5.62 -13.37
CA LEU A 156 15.42 -4.50 -12.64
C LEU A 156 16.66 -3.96 -13.37
N ARG A 157 16.84 -2.65 -13.30
CA ARG A 157 18.03 -2.00 -13.87
C ARG A 157 19.25 -2.28 -12.99
N TRP A 158 20.42 -2.37 -13.62
CA TRP A 158 21.67 -2.37 -12.85
C TRP A 158 21.83 -1.03 -12.11
N PRO A 159 22.30 -1.01 -10.84
CA PRO A 159 22.81 -2.14 -10.04
C PRO A 159 21.74 -2.89 -9.23
N TYR A 160 20.48 -2.46 -9.24
CA TYR A 160 19.39 -2.99 -8.43
C TYR A 160 19.05 -4.47 -8.72
N SER A 161 19.41 -4.99 -9.89
CA SER A 161 19.28 -6.41 -10.24
C SER A 161 20.26 -7.34 -9.51
N THR A 162 21.18 -6.82 -8.69
CA THR A 162 22.24 -7.62 -8.04
C THR A 162 21.94 -7.91 -6.57
N GLN A 163 22.38 -9.09 -6.09
CA GLN A 163 22.28 -9.45 -4.67
C GLN A 163 23.16 -8.59 -3.76
N VAL A 164 24.28 -8.06 -4.28
CA VAL A 164 25.15 -7.16 -3.52
C VAL A 164 24.44 -5.85 -3.22
N ALA A 165 23.82 -5.22 -4.24
CA ALA A 165 23.05 -3.99 -4.04
C ALA A 165 21.90 -4.21 -3.04
N LEU A 166 21.20 -5.35 -3.15
CA LEU A 166 20.11 -5.71 -2.24
C LEU A 166 20.60 -5.97 -0.80
N ALA A 167 21.77 -6.61 -0.63
CA ALA A 167 22.37 -6.85 0.67
C ALA A 167 22.77 -5.54 1.36
N VAL A 168 23.34 -4.60 0.62
CA VAL A 168 23.68 -3.25 1.13
C VAL A 168 22.40 -2.49 1.50
N TRP A 169 21.38 -2.50 0.64
CA TRP A 169 20.08 -1.89 0.94
C TRP A 169 19.48 -2.45 2.22
N ARG A 170 19.44 -3.78 2.35
CA ARG A 170 18.86 -4.46 3.52
C ARG A 170 19.64 -4.14 4.80
N ALA A 171 20.97 -4.09 4.74
CA ALA A 171 21.79 -3.72 5.88
C ALA A 171 21.53 -2.28 6.38
N MET A 172 21.16 -1.36 5.49
CA MET A 172 20.86 0.04 5.85
C MET A 172 19.43 0.27 6.32
N PHE A 173 18.45 -0.44 5.74
CA PHE A 173 17.03 -0.09 5.87
C PHE A 173 16.15 -1.18 6.48
N PHE A 174 16.70 -2.34 6.82
CA PHE A 174 15.91 -3.42 7.41
C PHE A 174 16.53 -3.93 8.70
N SER A 175 15.64 -4.16 9.66
CA SER A 175 15.92 -4.74 10.96
C SER A 175 14.78 -5.71 11.26
N PRO A 176 15.03 -7.02 11.38
CA PRO A 176 13.97 -7.95 11.77
C PRO A 176 13.50 -7.62 13.18
N GLY A 177 12.20 -7.80 13.42
CA GLY A 177 11.57 -7.52 14.70
C GLY A 177 10.26 -8.27 14.86
N THR A 178 9.94 -8.64 16.10
CA THR A 178 8.67 -9.26 16.49
C THR A 178 7.68 -8.22 16.97
N HIS A 179 6.39 -8.51 16.85
CA HIS A 179 5.39 -7.68 17.52
C HIS A 179 5.47 -7.88 19.03
N GLU A 180 5.97 -6.86 19.73
CA GLU A 180 5.91 -6.79 21.19
C GLU A 180 4.70 -5.96 21.62
N PRO A 181 3.71 -6.55 22.31
CA PRO A 181 2.56 -5.80 22.82
C PRO A 181 2.99 -4.72 23.81
N ASP A 182 2.45 -3.51 23.66
CA ASP A 182 2.63 -2.44 24.63
C ASP A 182 1.76 -2.72 25.86
N SER A 183 2.39 -3.00 27.00
CA SER A 183 1.70 -3.32 28.26
C SER A 183 0.90 -2.15 28.85
N SER A 184 1.17 -0.92 28.41
CA SER A 184 0.38 0.26 28.77
C SER A 184 -0.90 0.41 27.95
N LYS A 185 -1.09 -0.43 26.93
CA LYS A 185 -2.23 -0.37 25.99
C LYS A 185 -3.14 -1.58 26.13
N SER A 186 -4.38 -1.43 25.68
CA SER A 186 -5.35 -2.53 25.69
C SER A 186 -4.96 -3.63 24.68
N ALA A 187 -5.43 -4.85 24.93
CA ALA A 187 -5.28 -5.96 23.98
C ALA A 187 -5.85 -5.62 22.59
N GLN A 188 -6.96 -4.88 22.54
CA GLN A 188 -7.56 -4.40 21.29
C GLN A 188 -6.64 -3.44 20.54
N PHE A 189 -5.99 -2.50 21.22
CA PHE A 189 -5.01 -1.61 20.59
C PHE A 189 -3.82 -2.39 20.03
N ASN A 190 -3.27 -3.32 20.82
CA ASN A 190 -2.14 -4.14 20.37
C ASN A 190 -2.51 -5.03 19.16
N ARG A 191 -3.72 -5.60 19.15
CA ARG A 191 -4.24 -6.34 17.99
C ARG A 191 -4.36 -5.45 16.75
N GLY A 192 -4.84 -4.22 16.91
CA GLY A 192 -4.91 -3.24 15.83
C GLY A 192 -3.53 -2.87 15.29
N ALA A 193 -2.58 -2.64 16.20
CA ALA A 193 -1.19 -2.35 15.86
C ALA A 193 -0.55 -3.51 15.09
N TYR A 194 -0.74 -4.74 15.54
CA TYR A 194 -0.27 -5.96 14.88
C TYR A 194 -0.77 -6.06 13.44
N LEU A 195 -2.08 -5.86 13.22
CA LEU A 195 -2.69 -5.95 11.89
C LEU A 195 -2.26 -4.79 10.97
N VAL A 196 -2.26 -3.56 11.47
CA VAL A 196 -1.90 -2.37 10.67
C VAL A 196 -0.42 -2.35 10.29
N ARG A 197 0.47 -2.73 11.21
CA ARG A 197 1.93 -2.73 10.99
C ARG A 197 2.41 -3.97 10.23
N GLY A 198 1.80 -5.13 10.51
CA GLY A 198 2.13 -6.43 9.95
C GLY A 198 1.39 -6.70 8.63
N LEU A 199 0.41 -7.61 8.67
CA LEU A 199 -0.25 -8.11 7.45
C LEU A 199 -0.98 -7.03 6.65
N GLY A 200 -1.57 -6.02 7.29
CA GLY A 200 -2.17 -4.88 6.60
C GLY A 200 -1.16 -3.92 5.99
N HIS A 201 0.12 -4.00 6.42
CA HIS A 201 1.28 -3.27 5.89
C HIS A 201 0.97 -1.82 5.48
N CYS A 202 0.23 -1.08 6.31
CA CYS A 202 -0.34 0.21 5.89
C CYS A 202 0.77 1.24 5.58
N SER A 203 1.90 1.16 6.28
CA SER A 203 3.09 1.97 6.00
C SER A 203 3.76 1.62 4.67
N ALA A 204 3.42 0.51 4.00
CA ALA A 204 3.94 0.25 2.66
C ALA A 204 3.44 1.27 1.62
N CYS A 205 2.29 1.91 1.86
CA CYS A 205 1.76 2.97 1.01
C CYS A 205 1.74 4.34 1.71
N HIS A 206 1.35 4.38 2.98
CA HIS A 206 1.13 5.63 3.72
C HIS A 206 2.41 6.23 4.33
N THR A 207 3.58 6.08 3.71
CA THR A 207 4.89 6.61 4.17
C THR A 207 5.59 7.35 3.03
N GLN A 208 6.51 8.24 3.39
CA GLN A 208 7.46 8.78 2.41
C GLN A 208 8.57 7.77 2.15
N ARG A 209 8.88 7.56 0.87
CA ARG A 209 10.03 6.75 0.45
C ARG A 209 11.18 7.65 0.04
N ASN A 210 12.38 7.34 0.52
CA ASN A 210 13.60 8.04 0.09
C ASN A 210 14.00 7.64 -1.35
N ALA A 211 15.09 8.22 -1.86
CA ALA A 211 15.59 7.94 -3.21
C ALA A 211 15.96 6.46 -3.47
N PHE A 212 16.14 5.65 -2.42
CA PHE A 212 16.39 4.21 -2.49
C PHE A 212 15.11 3.37 -2.35
N GLY A 213 13.94 4.00 -2.37
CA GLY A 213 12.64 3.35 -2.20
C GLY A 213 12.38 2.85 -0.78
N ALA A 214 13.25 3.19 0.18
CA ALA A 214 13.15 2.74 1.55
C ALA A 214 12.36 3.73 2.41
N ASN A 215 11.69 3.20 3.43
CA ASN A 215 11.21 3.92 4.60
C ASN A 215 12.08 3.48 5.79
N SER A 216 12.61 4.43 6.54
CA SER A 216 13.49 4.13 7.68
C SER A 216 12.72 3.72 8.94
N ASP A 217 11.40 3.94 8.96
CA ASP A 217 10.55 3.65 10.11
C ASP A 217 9.25 2.96 9.65
N MET A 218 8.98 1.77 10.20
CA MET A 218 7.75 1.02 9.92
C MET A 218 6.51 1.67 10.55
N MET A 219 6.72 2.56 11.53
CA MET A 219 5.70 3.36 12.18
C MET A 219 5.41 4.68 11.45
N ASP A 220 6.21 5.04 10.45
CA ASP A 220 5.93 6.23 9.65
C ASP A 220 4.66 6.02 8.81
N LEU A 221 3.66 6.83 9.13
CA LEU A 221 2.38 6.90 8.44
C LEU A 221 2.08 8.34 7.97
N SER A 222 3.15 9.10 7.67
CA SER A 222 3.10 10.51 7.26
C SER A 222 2.56 10.76 5.85
N GLY A 223 2.24 9.70 5.10
CA GLY A 223 1.72 9.78 3.74
C GLY A 223 2.81 9.99 2.69
N GLY A 224 2.53 9.63 1.44
CA GLY A 224 3.51 9.68 0.37
C GLY A 224 2.91 9.39 -0.99
N LEU A 225 3.62 9.84 -2.04
CA LEU A 225 3.27 9.45 -3.41
C LEU A 225 3.64 7.98 -3.61
N ILE A 226 2.72 7.20 -4.17
CA ILE A 226 2.96 5.82 -4.59
C ILE A 226 3.60 5.89 -5.99
N PRO A 227 4.92 5.61 -6.12
CA PRO A 227 5.59 5.71 -7.39
C PRO A 227 4.97 4.76 -8.42
N MET A 228 5.03 5.11 -9.69
CA MET A 228 4.44 4.38 -10.83
C MET A 228 2.90 4.33 -10.86
N GLN A 229 2.22 4.36 -9.72
CA GLN A 229 0.75 4.38 -9.68
C GLN A 229 0.18 5.80 -9.77
N ASN A 230 1.00 6.84 -9.50
CA ASN A 230 0.61 8.24 -9.50
C ASN A 230 -0.57 8.59 -8.56
N TRP A 231 -0.81 7.73 -7.58
CA TRP A 231 -1.70 7.98 -6.46
C TRP A 231 -0.89 8.49 -5.28
N TYR A 232 -1.46 9.44 -4.54
CA TYR A 232 -0.97 9.86 -3.25
C TYR A 232 -1.71 9.10 -2.16
N ALA A 233 -0.97 8.37 -1.33
CA ALA A 233 -1.48 7.77 -0.09
C ALA A 233 -1.43 8.84 1.00
N PRO A 234 -2.57 9.42 1.44
CA PRO A 234 -2.53 10.54 2.36
C PRO A 234 -2.10 10.12 3.76
N SER A 235 -1.51 11.04 4.52
CA SER A 235 -1.08 10.85 5.89
C SER A 235 -2.20 10.29 6.77
N LEU A 236 -1.93 9.19 7.49
CA LEU A 236 -2.84 8.67 8.52
C LEU A 236 -2.65 9.36 9.86
N THR A 237 -1.62 10.21 9.99
CA THR A 237 -1.30 10.99 11.18
C THR A 237 -1.72 12.45 11.06
N SER A 238 -2.37 12.86 9.97
CA SER A 238 -2.85 14.24 9.81
C SER A 238 -4.36 14.30 9.57
N PRO A 239 -5.14 15.04 10.40
CA PRO A 239 -6.58 15.16 10.22
C PRO A 239 -6.96 15.97 8.97
N ALA A 240 -6.04 16.81 8.47
CA ALA A 240 -6.17 17.51 7.20
C ALA A 240 -6.11 16.56 5.98
N GLU A 241 -5.62 15.33 6.17
CA GLU A 241 -5.49 14.31 5.14
C GLU A 241 -6.34 13.07 5.44
N ALA A 242 -5.74 11.89 5.65
CA ALA A 242 -6.44 10.64 5.92
C ALA A 242 -6.48 10.26 7.40
N GLY A 243 -5.95 11.09 8.31
CA GLY A 243 -6.07 10.91 9.74
C GLY A 243 -7.53 10.82 10.20
N VAL A 244 -7.76 10.02 11.25
CA VAL A 244 -9.11 9.65 11.73
C VAL A 244 -9.26 9.82 13.25
N ALA A 245 -8.37 10.58 13.89
CA ALA A 245 -8.41 10.79 15.34
C ALA A 245 -9.74 11.39 15.82
N ASP A 246 -10.37 12.27 15.02
CA ASP A 246 -11.66 12.91 15.30
C ASP A 246 -12.88 12.09 14.82
N TRP A 247 -12.68 10.90 14.24
CA TRP A 247 -13.78 10.06 13.72
C TRP A 247 -14.34 9.13 14.79
N ASP A 248 -15.61 8.77 14.65
CA ASP A 248 -16.17 7.61 15.36
C ASP A 248 -15.45 6.33 14.92
N THR A 249 -15.09 5.46 15.85
CA THR A 249 -14.41 4.19 15.56
C THR A 249 -15.22 3.29 14.63
N ALA A 250 -16.56 3.30 14.75
CA ALA A 250 -17.45 2.55 13.88
C ALA A 250 -17.39 3.05 12.42
N HIS A 251 -17.17 4.35 12.20
CA HIS A 251 -16.98 4.89 10.85
C HIS A 251 -15.65 4.45 10.25
N ILE A 252 -14.59 4.34 11.06
CA ILE A 252 -13.29 3.84 10.60
C ILE A 252 -13.41 2.35 10.22
N ALA A 253 -14.00 1.53 11.09
CA ALA A 253 -14.24 0.12 10.82
C ALA A 253 -15.12 -0.08 9.58
N LYS A 254 -16.18 0.72 9.42
CA LYS A 254 -17.05 0.70 8.24
C LYS A 254 -16.30 1.06 6.95
N LEU A 255 -15.42 2.06 6.99
CA LEU A 255 -14.59 2.44 5.84
C LEU A 255 -13.71 1.27 5.40
N LEU A 256 -13.04 0.60 6.35
CA LEU A 256 -12.20 -0.56 6.08
C LEU A 256 -13.01 -1.78 5.61
N LYS A 257 -14.25 -1.95 6.08
CA LYS A 257 -15.12 -3.07 5.69
C LYS A 257 -15.73 -2.91 4.30
N THR A 258 -16.17 -1.69 3.97
CA THR A 258 -17.07 -1.45 2.83
C THR A 258 -16.49 -0.50 1.78
N GLY A 259 -15.44 0.24 2.15
CA GLY A 259 -14.84 1.29 1.34
C GLY A 259 -15.56 2.64 1.42
N VAL A 260 -16.69 2.73 2.14
CA VAL A 260 -17.50 3.96 2.23
C VAL A 260 -17.93 4.21 3.67
N ALA A 261 -17.70 5.43 4.15
CA ALA A 261 -18.16 5.95 5.43
C ALA A 261 -18.67 7.40 5.27
N PRO A 262 -19.44 7.95 6.22
CA PRO A 262 -20.05 9.28 6.06
C PRO A 262 -19.06 10.41 5.71
N ARG A 263 -17.81 10.32 6.18
CA ARG A 263 -16.75 11.32 5.98
C ARG A 263 -15.65 10.89 5.01
N GLY A 264 -15.82 9.77 4.30
CA GLY A 264 -14.80 9.31 3.36
C GLY A 264 -15.19 8.12 2.50
N THR A 265 -14.60 8.05 1.32
CA THR A 265 -14.72 6.93 0.40
C THR A 265 -13.34 6.62 -0.12
N VAL A 266 -12.96 5.34 -0.15
CA VAL A 266 -11.69 4.92 -0.72
C VAL A 266 -11.81 4.80 -2.23
N LEU A 267 -10.76 5.19 -2.94
CA LEU A 267 -10.63 5.10 -4.39
C LEU A 267 -9.22 4.59 -4.74
N GLY A 268 -9.01 4.25 -6.00
CA GLY A 268 -7.69 3.84 -6.50
C GLY A 268 -7.13 2.61 -5.75
N PRO A 269 -5.83 2.60 -5.40
CA PRO A 269 -5.19 1.44 -4.76
C PRO A 269 -5.83 1.03 -3.44
N MET A 270 -6.36 1.98 -2.66
CA MET A 270 -7.02 1.65 -1.40
C MET A 270 -8.38 0.96 -1.63
N ALA A 271 -9.06 1.22 -2.75
CA ALA A 271 -10.25 0.46 -3.13
C ALA A 271 -9.90 -1.00 -3.46
N GLU A 272 -8.77 -1.28 -4.12
CA GLU A 272 -8.27 -2.65 -4.33
C GLU A 272 -7.99 -3.34 -2.98
N VAL A 273 -7.37 -2.64 -2.01
CA VAL A 273 -7.11 -3.18 -0.67
C VAL A 273 -8.41 -3.59 0.04
N VAL A 274 -9.43 -2.73 0.02
CA VAL A 274 -10.73 -3.10 0.61
C VAL A 274 -11.37 -4.26 -0.13
N LEU A 275 -11.37 -4.21 -1.46
CA LEU A 275 -11.99 -5.23 -2.30
C LEU A 275 -11.35 -6.61 -2.12
N GLN A 276 -10.03 -6.69 -1.93
CA GLN A 276 -9.31 -7.96 -1.92
C GLN A 276 -8.89 -8.43 -0.52
N SER A 277 -8.86 -7.54 0.47
CA SER A 277 -8.38 -7.83 1.83
C SER A 277 -9.36 -7.41 2.92
N THR A 278 -9.43 -6.12 3.28
CA THR A 278 -9.98 -5.72 4.58
C THR A 278 -11.48 -5.99 4.74
N GLN A 279 -12.23 -6.08 3.64
CA GLN A 279 -13.65 -6.48 3.70
C GLN A 279 -13.87 -7.89 4.25
N TYR A 280 -12.85 -8.75 4.24
CA TYR A 280 -12.94 -10.13 4.75
C TYR A 280 -12.55 -10.25 6.21
N LEU A 281 -12.04 -9.18 6.84
CA LEU A 281 -11.69 -9.18 8.24
C LEU A 281 -12.92 -9.27 9.14
N SER A 282 -12.73 -9.87 10.31
CA SER A 282 -13.74 -9.95 11.36
C SER A 282 -14.07 -8.55 11.89
N ALA A 283 -15.27 -8.37 12.46
CA ALA A 283 -15.65 -7.11 13.07
C ALA A 283 -14.68 -6.71 14.19
N SER A 284 -14.28 -7.67 15.04
CA SER A 284 -13.33 -7.42 16.14
C SER A 284 -11.97 -6.93 15.65
N ASP A 285 -11.45 -7.47 14.54
CA ASP A 285 -10.17 -7.04 13.98
C ASP A 285 -10.28 -5.66 13.31
N LEU A 286 -11.39 -5.37 12.64
CA LEU A 286 -11.65 -4.04 12.08
C LEU A 286 -11.80 -2.97 13.17
N ASP A 287 -12.47 -3.31 14.27
CA ASP A 287 -12.59 -2.43 15.45
C ASP A 287 -11.22 -2.23 16.11
N ALA A 288 -10.40 -3.28 16.21
CA ALA A 288 -9.03 -3.19 16.70
C ALA A 288 -8.18 -2.26 15.84
N MET A 289 -8.22 -2.43 14.51
CA MET A 289 -7.55 -1.54 13.56
C MET A 289 -8.06 -0.10 13.70
N ALA A 290 -9.37 0.10 13.86
CA ALA A 290 -9.97 1.42 14.06
C ALA A 290 -9.46 2.10 15.35
N VAL A 291 -9.40 1.36 16.46
CA VAL A 291 -8.86 1.85 17.74
C VAL A 291 -7.39 2.27 17.59
N TYR A 292 -6.57 1.46 16.94
CA TYR A 292 -5.17 1.80 16.71
C TYR A 292 -5.00 3.02 15.82
N LEU A 293 -5.70 3.08 14.68
CA LEU A 293 -5.62 4.20 13.72
C LEU A 293 -6.10 5.52 14.34
N LYS A 294 -7.17 5.49 15.13
CA LYS A 294 -7.68 6.67 15.86
C LYS A 294 -6.69 7.20 16.89
N ALA A 295 -5.86 6.33 17.47
CA ALA A 295 -4.90 6.67 18.52
C ALA A 295 -3.50 7.03 17.99
N LEU A 296 -3.31 7.12 16.67
CA LEU A 296 -2.05 7.53 16.07
C LEU A 296 -1.68 8.98 16.49
N PRO A 297 -0.39 9.28 16.68
CA PRO A 297 0.06 10.63 16.99
C PRO A 297 -0.30 11.58 15.85
N GLN A 298 -0.90 12.72 16.19
CA GLN A 298 -1.35 13.70 15.20
C GLN A 298 -0.23 14.70 14.87
N HIS A 299 0.02 14.91 13.59
CA HIS A 299 1.00 15.86 13.07
C HIS A 299 0.29 16.88 12.18
N ALA A 300 0.47 18.16 12.49
CA ALA A 300 0.01 19.24 11.63
C ALA A 300 0.92 19.32 10.41
N LEU A 301 0.32 19.32 9.22
CA LEU A 301 1.04 19.64 8.00
C LEU A 301 1.16 21.16 7.86
N GLN A 302 2.31 21.63 7.40
CA GLN A 302 2.46 23.03 7.06
C GLN A 302 1.67 23.31 5.77
N PRO A 303 0.85 24.38 5.73
CA PRO A 303 0.19 24.80 4.50
C PRO A 303 1.25 25.08 3.43
N GLY A 304 1.19 24.33 2.32
CA GLY A 304 2.04 24.60 1.16
C GLY A 304 1.68 25.94 0.51
N ALA A 305 2.61 26.50 -0.26
CA ALA A 305 2.34 27.70 -1.05
C ALA A 305 1.16 27.45 -2.01
N GLN A 306 0.12 28.28 -1.92
CA GLN A 306 -1.07 28.14 -2.75
C GLN A 306 -0.87 28.88 -4.07
N ARG A 307 -1.06 28.18 -5.19
CA ARG A 307 -1.09 28.82 -6.51
C ARG A 307 -2.35 29.66 -6.65
N ALA A 308 -2.20 30.93 -7.02
CA ALA A 308 -3.32 31.82 -7.30
C ALA A 308 -4.09 31.38 -8.56
N MET A 309 -5.40 31.59 -8.57
CA MET A 309 -6.27 31.32 -9.71
C MET A 309 -6.52 32.62 -10.50
N SER A 310 -6.35 32.58 -11.82
CA SER A 310 -6.70 33.72 -12.67
C SER A 310 -8.21 33.84 -12.85
N GLY A 311 -8.71 35.05 -13.13
CA GLY A 311 -10.14 35.28 -13.36
C GLY A 311 -10.71 34.51 -14.56
N ASP A 312 -9.91 34.33 -15.61
CA ASP A 312 -10.30 33.51 -16.77
C ASP A 312 -10.41 32.03 -16.44
N MET A 313 -9.45 31.49 -15.68
CA MET A 313 -9.49 30.11 -15.20
C MET A 313 -10.71 29.88 -14.31
N ALA A 314 -11.02 30.82 -13.41
CA ALA A 314 -12.19 30.74 -12.55
C ALA A 314 -13.50 30.66 -13.35
N ARG A 315 -13.68 31.55 -14.34
CA ARG A 315 -14.87 31.57 -15.21
C ARG A 315 -14.98 30.31 -16.06
N ARG A 316 -13.86 29.83 -16.61
CA ARG A 316 -13.82 28.59 -17.40
C ARG A 316 -14.19 27.39 -16.53
N GLY A 317 -13.57 27.26 -15.36
CA GLY A 317 -13.83 26.18 -14.42
C GLY A 317 -15.28 26.12 -13.93
N ALA A 318 -15.88 27.28 -13.63
CA ALA A 318 -17.29 27.37 -13.24
C ALA A 318 -18.24 26.85 -14.34
N ARG A 319 -18.03 27.27 -15.59
CA ARG A 319 -18.85 26.78 -16.72
C ARG A 319 -18.70 25.27 -16.93
N LEU A 320 -17.47 24.76 -16.87
CA LEU A 320 -17.21 23.32 -17.00
C LEU A 320 -17.85 22.51 -15.88
N TYR A 321 -17.81 23.03 -14.64
CA TYR A 321 -18.47 22.40 -13.51
C TYR A 321 -19.98 22.29 -13.72
N GLU A 322 -20.61 23.37 -14.17
CA GLU A 322 -22.03 23.41 -14.51
C GLU A 322 -22.40 22.39 -15.58
N GLN A 323 -21.58 22.27 -16.62
CA GLN A 323 -21.82 21.37 -17.76
C GLN A 323 -21.63 19.88 -17.42
N HIS A 324 -20.64 19.55 -16.59
CA HIS A 324 -20.16 18.17 -16.46
C HIS A 324 -20.28 17.58 -15.05
N CYS A 325 -20.39 18.40 -14.00
CA CYS A 325 -20.22 17.95 -12.62
C CYS A 325 -21.47 18.17 -11.76
N VAL A 326 -22.23 19.24 -12.01
CA VAL A 326 -23.38 19.65 -11.17
C VAL A 326 -24.44 18.57 -11.04
N GLN A 327 -24.68 17.77 -12.08
CA GLN A 327 -25.73 16.73 -12.05
C GLN A 327 -25.52 15.71 -10.92
N CYS A 328 -24.26 15.40 -10.58
CA CYS A 328 -23.93 14.44 -9.53
C CYS A 328 -23.49 15.13 -8.23
N HIS A 329 -22.67 16.18 -8.33
CA HIS A 329 -22.09 16.85 -7.16
C HIS A 329 -22.92 18.03 -6.64
N GLY A 330 -23.97 18.44 -7.36
CA GLY A 330 -24.86 19.53 -6.99
C GLY A 330 -24.28 20.93 -7.28
N ALA A 331 -25.15 21.94 -7.39
CA ALA A 331 -24.72 23.30 -7.71
C ALA A 331 -23.79 23.94 -6.65
N GLN A 332 -23.85 23.46 -5.41
CA GLN A 332 -23.00 23.92 -4.30
C GLN A 332 -21.96 22.88 -3.88
N GLY A 333 -21.68 21.88 -4.73
CA GLY A 333 -20.76 20.80 -4.38
C GLY A 333 -21.21 19.98 -3.17
N GLN A 334 -22.50 19.99 -2.81
CA GLN A 334 -23.01 19.29 -1.63
C GLN A 334 -23.07 17.76 -1.80
N GLY A 335 -22.98 17.26 -3.03
CA GLY A 335 -23.09 15.85 -3.36
C GLY A 335 -24.46 15.25 -3.01
N VAL A 336 -24.50 13.93 -2.96
CA VAL A 336 -25.68 13.14 -2.55
C VAL A 336 -25.18 12.07 -1.58
N ALA A 337 -25.73 12.06 -0.37
CA ALA A 337 -25.32 11.13 0.68
C ALA A 337 -25.35 9.67 0.18
N ASN A 338 -24.28 8.92 0.46
CA ASN A 338 -24.08 7.53 0.04
C ASN A 338 -24.06 7.28 -1.49
N ALA A 339 -24.00 8.32 -2.32
CA ALA A 339 -23.90 8.17 -3.78
C ALA A 339 -22.74 9.00 -4.35
N TYR A 340 -22.83 10.33 -4.25
CA TYR A 340 -21.83 11.24 -4.79
C TYR A 340 -21.20 12.04 -3.65
N PRO A 341 -19.87 11.99 -3.47
CA PRO A 341 -19.24 12.67 -2.36
C PRO A 341 -19.45 14.18 -2.47
N ALA A 342 -19.67 14.83 -1.33
CA ALA A 342 -19.60 16.28 -1.24
C ALA A 342 -18.20 16.74 -1.66
N LEU A 343 -18.13 17.77 -2.49
CA LEU A 343 -16.89 18.47 -2.84
C LEU A 343 -16.66 19.68 -1.93
N ALA A 344 -17.73 20.28 -1.41
CA ALA A 344 -17.67 21.35 -0.43
C ALA A 344 -17.05 20.87 0.88
N GLY A 345 -15.99 21.55 1.35
CA GLY A 345 -15.27 21.22 2.59
C GLY A 345 -14.59 19.84 2.58
N ASN A 346 -14.48 19.18 1.42
CA ASN A 346 -13.94 17.83 1.37
C ASN A 346 -12.42 17.86 1.53
N ARG A 347 -11.89 17.11 2.50
CA ARG A 347 -10.45 17.01 2.74
C ARG A 347 -9.67 16.53 1.52
N ALA A 348 -10.21 15.61 0.72
CA ALA A 348 -9.58 15.14 -0.52
C ALA A 348 -9.48 16.26 -1.58
N VAL A 349 -10.44 17.19 -1.60
CA VAL A 349 -10.40 18.39 -2.45
C VAL A 349 -9.36 19.39 -1.94
N ASN A 350 -9.16 19.47 -0.62
CA ASN A 350 -8.25 20.45 -0.01
C ASN A 350 -6.81 19.94 0.18
N LEU A 351 -6.49 18.71 -0.24
CA LEU A 351 -5.12 18.20 -0.20
C LEU A 351 -4.15 19.13 -0.94
N ALA A 352 -2.94 19.28 -0.40
CA ALA A 352 -1.89 20.09 -1.01
C ALA A 352 -1.48 19.51 -2.37
N THR A 353 -1.29 18.19 -2.44
CA THR A 353 -1.08 17.48 -3.70
C THR A 353 -2.37 17.32 -4.48
N THR A 354 -2.29 17.53 -5.79
CA THR A 354 -3.42 17.46 -6.72
C THR A 354 -3.54 16.09 -7.40
N ALA A 355 -2.56 15.20 -7.21
CA ALA A 355 -2.45 13.93 -7.93
C ALA A 355 -3.75 13.12 -7.89
N ASN A 356 -4.33 12.90 -6.71
CA ASN A 356 -5.57 12.12 -6.56
C ASN A 356 -6.77 12.76 -7.26
N LEU A 357 -6.95 14.08 -7.14
CA LEU A 357 -8.07 14.77 -7.78
C LEU A 357 -7.96 14.70 -9.30
N VAL A 358 -6.75 14.92 -9.83
CA VAL A 358 -6.49 14.82 -11.26
C VAL A 358 -6.72 13.39 -11.75
N GLN A 359 -6.25 12.38 -11.02
CA GLN A 359 -6.50 10.96 -11.33
C GLN A 359 -8.00 10.63 -11.39
N VAL A 360 -8.76 11.08 -10.39
CA VAL A 360 -10.21 10.85 -10.32
C VAL A 360 -10.96 11.54 -11.47
N VAL A 361 -10.56 12.76 -11.87
CA VAL A 361 -11.21 13.45 -12.99
C VAL A 361 -10.81 12.85 -14.35
N LEU A 362 -9.54 12.50 -14.54
CA LEU A 362 -9.07 11.88 -15.78
C LEU A 362 -9.73 10.51 -16.01
N HIS A 363 -9.69 9.65 -14.99
CA HIS A 363 -10.00 8.23 -15.14
C HIS A 363 -11.36 7.84 -14.56
N GLY A 364 -12.03 8.75 -13.87
CA GLY A 364 -13.24 8.43 -13.13
C GLY A 364 -12.94 7.42 -12.02
N GLY A 365 -13.92 6.58 -11.71
CA GLY A 365 -13.72 5.42 -10.85
C GLY A 365 -14.91 5.10 -9.97
N PHE A 366 -14.75 4.05 -9.17
CA PHE A 366 -15.77 3.50 -8.30
C PHE A 366 -15.19 3.25 -6.92
N ALA A 367 -16.03 3.43 -5.89
CA ALA A 367 -15.80 2.78 -4.60
C ALA A 367 -15.77 1.25 -4.78
N PRO A 368 -15.12 0.48 -3.89
CA PRO A 368 -15.06 -0.96 -4.03
C PRO A 368 -16.45 -1.59 -3.88
N ALA A 369 -16.73 -2.58 -4.74
CA ALA A 369 -17.93 -3.39 -4.65
C ALA A 369 -17.77 -4.41 -3.51
N THR A 370 -18.51 -4.22 -2.42
CA THR A 370 -18.47 -5.07 -1.23
C THR A 370 -19.87 -5.51 -0.84
N GLN A 371 -20.01 -6.44 0.10
CA GLN A 371 -21.33 -6.81 0.65
C GLN A 371 -22.09 -5.58 1.21
N GLY A 372 -21.38 -4.62 1.81
CA GLY A 372 -21.97 -3.38 2.33
C GLY A 372 -22.10 -2.24 1.31
N ASN A 373 -21.61 -2.43 0.09
CA ASN A 373 -21.69 -1.48 -1.02
C ASN A 373 -21.70 -2.24 -2.37
N PRO A 374 -22.75 -3.02 -2.68
CA PRO A 374 -22.72 -3.97 -3.81
C PRO A 374 -22.85 -3.30 -5.18
N ARG A 375 -23.34 -2.06 -5.23
CA ARG A 375 -23.57 -1.29 -6.46
C ARG A 375 -23.03 0.14 -6.27
N PRO A 376 -21.70 0.31 -6.26
CA PRO A 376 -21.09 1.63 -6.07
C PRO A 376 -21.47 2.56 -7.22
N PHE A 377 -21.81 3.81 -6.89
CA PHE A 377 -21.91 4.88 -7.88
C PHE A 377 -20.52 5.23 -8.39
N GLY A 378 -20.41 5.48 -9.70
CA GLY A 378 -19.16 5.81 -10.35
C GLY A 378 -19.08 7.26 -10.79
N MET A 379 -17.85 7.77 -10.90
CA MET A 379 -17.55 9.01 -11.61
C MET A 379 -17.12 8.68 -13.04
N PRO A 380 -17.67 9.34 -14.08
CA PRO A 380 -17.23 9.11 -15.46
C PRO A 380 -15.80 9.65 -15.69
N PRO A 381 -15.03 9.02 -16.59
CA PRO A 381 -13.72 9.52 -17.00
C PRO A 381 -13.85 10.72 -17.94
N PHE A 382 -13.00 11.75 -17.75
CA PHE A 382 -12.97 12.93 -18.61
C PHE A 382 -11.69 13.06 -19.45
N ALA A 383 -10.78 12.07 -19.38
CA ALA A 383 -9.52 12.11 -20.12
C ALA A 383 -9.73 12.37 -21.63
N THR A 384 -10.72 11.77 -22.26
CA THR A 384 -10.93 11.94 -23.72
C THR A 384 -11.83 13.11 -24.09
N SER A 385 -12.60 13.66 -23.14
CA SER A 385 -13.60 14.69 -23.40
C SER A 385 -13.15 16.11 -23.02
N LEU A 386 -12.18 16.24 -22.12
CA LEU A 386 -11.67 17.53 -21.65
C LEU A 386 -10.16 17.66 -21.90
N THR A 387 -9.74 18.86 -22.30
CA THR A 387 -8.32 19.20 -22.42
C THR A 387 -7.67 19.34 -21.04
N ASP A 388 -6.34 19.30 -20.98
CA ASP A 388 -5.61 19.48 -19.72
C ASP A 388 -5.89 20.85 -19.08
N ALA A 389 -6.02 21.89 -19.90
CA ALA A 389 -6.43 23.22 -19.46
C ALA A 389 -7.86 23.24 -18.90
N ASP A 390 -8.80 22.49 -19.49
CA ASP A 390 -10.18 22.37 -18.97
C ASP A 390 -10.20 21.65 -17.63
N ILE A 391 -9.49 20.53 -17.51
CA ILE A 391 -9.39 19.75 -16.27
C ILE A 391 -8.74 20.61 -15.17
N ALA A 392 -7.64 21.29 -15.48
CA ALA A 392 -7.00 22.21 -14.55
C ALA A 392 -7.95 23.31 -14.07
N ALA A 393 -8.74 23.90 -14.99
CA ALA A 393 -9.70 24.95 -14.65
C ALA A 393 -10.85 24.45 -13.77
N VAL A 394 -11.48 23.32 -14.10
CA VAL A 394 -12.61 22.78 -13.31
C VAL A 394 -12.16 22.32 -11.92
N ILE A 395 -11.00 21.67 -11.80
CA ILE A 395 -10.46 21.28 -10.49
C ILE A 395 -10.11 22.53 -9.66
N SER A 396 -9.51 23.55 -10.27
CA SER A 396 -9.20 24.82 -9.58
C SER A 396 -10.45 25.53 -9.07
N HIS A 397 -11.52 25.52 -9.85
CA HIS A 397 -12.82 26.06 -9.42
C HIS A 397 -13.37 25.28 -8.22
N ILE A 398 -13.37 23.93 -8.27
CA ILE A 398 -13.81 23.08 -7.16
C ILE A 398 -13.00 23.37 -5.88
N ARG A 399 -11.67 23.51 -6.00
CA ARG A 399 -10.73 23.75 -4.90
C ARG A 399 -10.81 25.13 -4.25
N SER A 400 -11.48 26.08 -4.90
CA SER A 400 -11.68 27.45 -4.43
C SER A 400 -13.14 27.78 -4.12
N SER A 401 -14.06 26.82 -4.26
CA SER A 401 -15.50 27.02 -4.07
C SER A 401 -16.01 26.38 -2.78
N TRP A 402 -17.14 26.87 -2.29
CA TRP A 402 -17.93 26.25 -1.20
C TRP A 402 -17.12 25.99 0.09
N GLY A 403 -16.29 26.96 0.48
CA GLY A 403 -15.46 26.87 1.69
C GLY A 403 -14.17 26.08 1.51
N ASN A 404 -13.87 25.59 0.30
CA ASN A 404 -12.55 25.07 -0.03
C ASN A 404 -11.54 26.21 -0.17
N ASN A 405 -10.32 25.99 0.33
CA ASN A 405 -9.25 26.98 0.31
C ASN A 405 -7.94 26.28 -0.07
N ALA A 406 -7.87 25.77 -1.29
CA ALA A 406 -6.70 25.06 -1.79
C ALA A 406 -6.19 25.69 -3.10
N GLY A 407 -4.88 25.63 -3.32
CA GLY A 407 -4.24 26.27 -4.48
C GLY A 407 -4.72 25.72 -5.83
N ALA A 408 -4.69 26.55 -6.85
CA ALA A 408 -5.08 26.20 -8.22
C ALA A 408 -4.19 25.08 -8.81
N VAL A 409 -4.79 24.29 -9.70
CA VAL A 409 -4.13 23.23 -10.47
C VAL A 409 -3.67 23.82 -11.81
N GLY A 410 -2.43 23.52 -12.20
CA GLY A 410 -1.88 23.94 -13.48
C GLY A 410 -2.12 22.89 -14.56
N GLU A 411 -2.14 23.32 -15.81
CA GLU A 411 -2.23 22.43 -16.97
C GLU A 411 -1.11 21.39 -16.99
N PHE A 412 0.13 21.82 -16.69
CA PHE A 412 1.28 20.91 -16.60
C PHE A 412 1.09 19.80 -15.55
N ASP A 413 0.44 20.10 -14.41
CA ASP A 413 0.15 19.10 -13.39
C ASP A 413 -0.77 18.01 -13.94
N VAL A 414 -1.72 18.38 -14.83
CA VAL A 414 -2.63 17.44 -15.50
C VAL A 414 -1.89 16.65 -16.58
N THR A 415 -1.10 17.32 -17.42
CA THR A 415 -0.31 16.66 -18.48
C THR A 415 0.65 15.62 -17.92
N GLN A 416 1.30 15.92 -16.79
CA GLN A 416 2.18 14.96 -16.11
C GLN A 416 1.41 13.70 -15.68
N GLN A 417 0.21 13.86 -15.11
CA GLN A 417 -0.62 12.73 -14.69
C GLN A 417 -1.13 11.90 -15.87
N ARG A 418 -1.52 12.56 -16.97
CA ARG A 418 -2.00 11.92 -18.19
C ARG A 418 -0.91 11.10 -18.88
N SER A 419 0.28 11.66 -19.02
CA SER A 419 1.39 11.06 -19.78
C SER A 419 1.90 9.77 -19.15
N ASN A 420 1.69 9.60 -17.85
CA ASN A 420 2.18 8.46 -17.08
C ASN A 420 1.19 7.27 -17.04
N THR A 421 0.10 7.32 -17.80
CA THR A 421 -0.92 6.23 -17.88
C THR A 421 -0.84 5.43 -19.19
N LEU A 422 0.07 5.79 -20.10
CA LEU A 422 0.23 5.16 -21.42
C LEU A 422 1.27 4.01 -21.45
N GLN A 423 1.53 3.33 -20.32
CA GLN A 423 2.43 2.17 -20.27
C GLN A 423 1.74 0.93 -19.72
#